data_AF-A0A7X6SRQ4-F1
#
_entry.id   AF-A0A7X6SRQ4-F1
#
_cell.length_a   1.000
_cell.length_b   1.000
_cell.length_c   1.000
_cell.angle_alpha   90.00
_cell.angle_beta   90.00
_cell.angle_gamma   90.00
#
_symmetry.space_group_name_H-M   'P 1'
#
loop_
_entity.id
_entity.type
_entity.pdbx_description
1 polymer ?
#
loop_
_entity_poly.entity_id
_entity_poly.type
_entity_poly.pdbx_seq_one_letter_code
_entity_poly.pdbx_strand_id
1 'polypeptide(L)'
;MKKTGSFLTFLMIIFLAGSCSLIRKSSKPYIRVTALSDTTVLRDGSLVYALPRTMFTIKVEFERTIELPGPYAAYADELLGLQNVIMHENESWT
;
A
#
# COMPACT_ATOMS: atom_id res chain seq x y z
N MET A 1 49.92 39.32 -48.57
CA MET A 1 49.12 39.52 -47.33
C MET A 1 47.76 38.81 -47.31
N LYS A 2 47.29 38.13 -48.38
CA LYS A 2 45.99 37.40 -48.38
C LYS A 2 45.99 36.06 -47.61
N LYS A 3 47.13 35.36 -47.51
CA LYS A 3 47.22 34.03 -46.88
C LYS A 3 47.11 34.06 -45.34
N THR A 4 47.54 35.13 -44.69
CA THR A 4 47.48 35.29 -43.22
C THR A 4 46.07 35.68 -42.74
N GLY A 5 45.35 36.50 -43.52
CA GLY A 5 43.95 36.85 -43.22
C GLY A 5 43.00 35.67 -43.29
N SER A 6 43.17 34.79 -44.29
CA SER A 6 42.36 33.56 -44.43
C SER A 6 42.63 32.52 -43.33
N PHE A 7 43.84 32.51 -42.76
CA PHE A 7 44.18 31.63 -41.65
C PHE A 7 43.55 32.12 -40.34
N LEU A 8 43.53 33.44 -40.12
CA LEU A 8 42.90 34.06 -38.96
C LEU A 8 41.38 33.81 -38.92
N THR A 9 40.71 33.85 -40.07
CA THR A 9 39.26 33.56 -40.15
C THR A 9 38.95 32.10 -39.86
N PHE A 10 39.82 31.18 -40.25
CA PHE A 10 39.65 29.74 -39.98
C PHE A 10 39.81 29.44 -38.48
N LEU A 11 40.76 30.10 -37.82
CA LEU A 11 40.98 30.00 -36.37
C LEU A 11 39.79 30.53 -35.56
N MET A 12 39.14 31.60 -36.02
CA MET A 12 37.96 32.18 -35.36
C MET A 12 36.75 31.24 -35.42
N ILE A 13 36.51 30.57 -36.55
CA ILE A 13 35.38 29.63 -36.73
C ILE A 13 35.53 28.41 -35.81
N ILE A 14 36.74 27.90 -35.63
CA ILE A 14 37.04 26.80 -34.69
C ILE A 14 36.72 27.21 -33.25
N PHE A 15 37.03 28.46 -32.87
CA PHE A 15 36.76 28.97 -31.53
C PHE A 15 35.26 29.15 -31.27
N LEU A 16 34.47 29.59 -32.26
CA LEU A 16 33.02 29.72 -32.11
C LEU A 16 32.29 28.37 -32.08
N ALA A 17 32.78 27.34 -32.78
CA ALA A 17 32.18 26.01 -32.75
C ALA A 17 32.38 25.30 -31.39
N GLY A 18 33.43 25.64 -30.63
CA GLY A 18 33.69 25.09 -29.29
C GLY A 18 32.73 25.56 -28.19
N SER A 19 31.96 26.63 -28.44
CA SER A 19 31.03 27.21 -27.45
C SER A 19 29.71 26.44 -27.30
N CYS A 20 29.49 25.40 -28.11
CA CYS A 20 28.22 24.65 -28.16
C CYS A 20 28.19 23.37 -27.29
N SER A 21 28.99 23.28 -26.23
CA SER A 21 28.99 22.08 -25.39
C SER A 21 29.07 22.36 -23.89
N LEU A 22 28.07 23.03 -23.28
CA LEU A 22 27.78 22.80 -21.86
C LEU A 22 26.38 23.28 -21.40
N ILE A 23 25.31 22.79 -22.00
CA ILE A 23 24.00 22.76 -21.32
C ILE A 23 23.70 21.30 -21.01
N ARG A 24 24.28 20.81 -19.91
CA ARG A 24 23.83 19.55 -19.31
C ARG A 24 22.51 19.86 -18.62
N LYS A 25 21.39 19.37 -19.17
CA LYS A 25 20.12 19.31 -18.42
C LYS A 25 20.42 18.59 -17.10
N SER A 26 20.43 19.33 -16.00
CA SER A 26 20.56 18.74 -14.67
C SER A 26 19.35 17.83 -14.49
N SER A 27 19.58 16.52 -14.56
CA SER A 27 18.55 15.52 -14.31
C SER A 27 17.99 15.79 -12.93
N LYS A 28 16.67 15.99 -12.82
CA LYS A 28 16.01 16.18 -11.52
C LYS A 28 16.43 15.02 -10.60
N PRO A 29 16.76 15.27 -9.32
CA PRO A 29 17.08 14.20 -8.40
C PRO A 29 15.87 13.29 -8.27
N TYR A 30 15.96 12.09 -8.83
CA TYR A 30 14.93 11.06 -8.75
C TYR A 30 15.17 10.26 -7.48
N ILE A 31 14.29 10.40 -6.49
CA ILE A 31 14.29 9.55 -5.30
C ILE A 31 13.71 8.19 -5.68
N ARG A 32 14.50 7.12 -5.45
CA ARG A 32 14.06 5.74 -5.67
C ARG A 32 13.91 5.06 -4.32
N VAL A 33 12.70 4.63 -3.99
CA VAL A 33 12.42 3.83 -2.80
C VAL A 33 12.40 2.36 -3.21
N THR A 34 13.25 1.56 -2.57
CA THR A 34 13.34 0.10 -2.81
C THR A 34 13.24 -0.63 -1.48
N ALA A 35 12.58 -1.79 -1.48
CA ALA A 35 12.55 -2.65 -0.30
C ALA A 35 13.96 -3.13 0.03
N LEU A 36 14.32 -3.10 1.33
CA LEU A 36 15.65 -3.49 1.78
C LEU A 36 15.98 -4.95 1.45
N SER A 37 14.96 -5.82 1.43
CA SER A 37 15.07 -7.23 1.03
C SER A 37 15.62 -7.43 -0.38
N ASP A 38 15.37 -6.48 -1.28
CA ASP A 38 15.67 -6.62 -2.71
C ASP A 38 17.00 -5.95 -3.10
N THR A 39 17.65 -5.24 -2.17
CA THR A 39 18.91 -4.53 -2.42
C THR A 39 20.11 -5.27 -1.85
N THR A 40 20.98 -5.77 -2.73
CA THR A 40 22.24 -6.45 -2.37
C THR A 40 23.40 -5.48 -2.09
N VAL A 41 23.27 -4.18 -2.40
CA VAL A 41 24.32 -3.18 -2.20
C VAL A 41 23.73 -1.86 -1.71
N LEU A 42 24.06 -1.47 -0.48
CA LEU A 42 23.72 -0.16 0.10
C LEU A 42 24.75 0.88 -0.35
N ARG A 43 24.30 1.96 -1.01
CA ARG A 43 25.18 3.05 -1.45
C ARG A 43 25.40 4.05 -0.33
N ASP A 44 26.60 4.60 -0.22
CA ASP A 44 26.88 5.70 0.70
C ASP A 44 25.93 6.89 0.45
N GLY A 45 25.33 7.41 1.51
CA GLY A 45 24.29 8.45 1.46
C GLY A 45 22.85 7.93 1.33
N SER A 46 22.62 6.62 1.40
CA SER A 46 21.26 6.05 1.44
C SER A 46 20.62 6.19 2.82
N LEU A 47 19.32 6.49 2.88
CA LEU A 47 18.52 6.52 4.11
C LEU A 47 17.75 5.21 4.27
N VAL A 48 18.04 4.45 5.33
CA VAL A 48 17.27 3.26 5.70
C VAL A 48 16.19 3.69 6.70
N TYR A 49 14.93 3.43 6.37
CA TYR A 49 13.79 3.75 7.23
C TYR A 49 12.70 2.69 7.11
N ALA A 50 11.93 2.52 8.18
CA ALA A 50 10.77 1.64 8.17
C ALA A 50 9.56 2.38 7.59
N LEU A 51 8.92 1.77 6.58
CA LEU A 51 7.62 2.23 6.10
C LEU A 51 6.52 1.70 7.04
N PRO A 52 5.56 2.55 7.46
CA PRO A 52 4.38 2.07 8.18
C PRO A 52 3.68 0.99 7.37
N ARG A 53 3.32 -0.11 8.05
CA ARG A 53 2.53 -1.19 7.45
C ARG A 53 1.06 -0.91 7.69
N THR A 54 0.24 -1.09 6.66
CA THR A 54 -1.22 -1.08 6.82
C THR A 54 -1.64 -2.36 7.54
N MET A 55 -2.28 -2.20 8.70
CA MET A 55 -2.81 -3.31 9.51
C MET A 55 -4.33 -3.19 9.55
N PHE A 56 -5.05 -4.27 9.28
CA PHE A 56 -6.50 -4.34 9.43
C PHE A 56 -6.83 -5.31 10.58
N THR A 57 -7.64 -4.84 11.53
CA THR A 57 -8.17 -5.69 12.60
C THR A 57 -9.64 -5.92 12.34
N ILE A 58 -10.02 -7.18 12.14
CA ILE A 58 -11.43 -7.56 11.96
C ILE A 58 -11.88 -8.16 13.28
N LYS A 59 -12.84 -7.50 13.94
CA LYS A 59 -13.53 -8.03 15.11
C LYS A 59 -14.93 -8.43 14.66
N VAL A 60 -15.28 -9.69 14.91
CA VAL A 60 -16.64 -10.19 14.66
C VAL A 60 -17.21 -10.60 16.00
N GLU A 61 -18.40 -10.09 16.29
CA GLU A 61 -19.18 -10.43 17.47
C GLU A 61 -20.43 -11.15 16.99
N PHE A 62 -20.77 -12.25 17.67
CA PHE A 62 -21.96 -13.03 17.39
C PHE A 62 -22.71 -13.26 18.70
N GLU A 63 -24.03 -13.22 18.63
CA GLU A 63 -24.91 -13.57 19.73
C GLU A 63 -25.35 -15.02 19.58
N ARG A 64 -25.14 -15.81 20.65
CA ARG A 64 -25.59 -17.20 20.73
C ARG A 64 -26.90 -17.24 21.52
N THR A 65 -27.96 -17.64 20.85
CA THR A 65 -29.28 -17.83 21.48
C THR A 65 -29.64 -19.31 21.48
N ILE A 66 -29.87 -19.86 22.67
CA ILE A 66 -30.26 -21.25 22.88
C ILE A 66 -31.66 -21.27 23.49
N GLU A 67 -32.58 -21.93 22.81
CA GLU A 67 -33.96 -22.14 23.23
C GLU A 67 -34.08 -23.56 23.78
N LEU A 68 -34.45 -23.69 25.05
CA LEU A 68 -34.58 -25.00 25.72
C LEU A 68 -36.03 -25.23 26.17
N PRO A 69 -36.58 -26.44 25.96
CA PRO A 69 -37.92 -26.75 26.45
C PRO A 69 -37.92 -26.80 27.99
N GLY A 70 -38.92 -26.16 28.59
CA GLY A 70 -39.14 -26.24 30.03
C GLY A 70 -39.61 -27.64 30.48
N PRO A 71 -39.48 -27.98 31.77
CA PRO A 71 -39.82 -29.31 32.29
C PRO A 71 -41.29 -29.71 32.06
N TYR A 72 -42.18 -28.72 31.91
CA TYR A 72 -43.61 -28.94 31.65
C TYR A 72 -44.03 -28.53 30.23
N ALA A 73 -43.09 -28.33 29.30
CA ALA A 73 -43.42 -27.95 27.92
C ALA A 73 -44.41 -28.93 27.27
N ALA A 74 -44.27 -30.23 27.56
CA ALA A 74 -45.17 -31.28 27.09
C ALA A 74 -46.63 -31.11 27.55
N TYR A 75 -46.87 -30.42 28.66
CA TYR A 75 -48.20 -30.21 29.25
C TYR A 75 -48.65 -28.75 29.18
N ALA A 76 -47.92 -27.92 28.43
CA ALA A 76 -48.12 -26.48 28.40
C ALA A 76 -49.54 -26.11 27.94
N ASP A 77 -50.04 -26.75 26.89
CA ASP A 77 -51.38 -26.48 26.36
C ASP A 77 -52.47 -27.09 27.26
N GLU A 78 -52.34 -28.38 27.58
CA GLU A 78 -53.38 -29.13 28.30
C GLU A 78 -53.58 -28.69 29.76
N LEU A 79 -52.50 -28.37 30.49
CA LEU A 79 -52.57 -28.06 31.92
C LEU A 79 -52.43 -26.57 32.23
N LEU A 80 -51.77 -25.80 31.36
CA LEU A 80 -51.48 -24.39 31.60
C LEU A 80 -52.16 -23.46 30.58
N GLY A 81 -52.78 -24.00 29.52
CA GLY A 81 -53.38 -23.20 28.45
C GLY A 81 -52.36 -22.36 27.66
N LEU A 82 -51.08 -22.74 27.72
CA LEU A 82 -49.98 -22.03 27.07
C LEU A 82 -49.74 -22.61 25.67
N GLN A 83 -49.83 -21.73 24.68
CA GLN A 83 -49.58 -22.04 23.27
C GLN A 83 -48.28 -21.38 22.83
N ASN A 84 -47.64 -21.93 21.78
CA ASN A 84 -46.38 -21.44 21.24
C ASN A 84 -45.20 -21.53 22.24
N VAL A 85 -45.10 -22.67 22.93
CA VAL A 85 -43.99 -22.97 23.85
C VAL A 85 -42.87 -23.70 23.12
N ILE A 86 -41.63 -23.48 23.55
CA ILE A 86 -40.45 -24.19 23.04
C ILE A 86 -40.60 -25.68 23.39
N MET A 87 -40.79 -26.52 22.37
CA MET A 87 -40.93 -27.98 22.52
C MET A 87 -39.63 -28.73 22.24
N HIS A 88 -38.72 -28.11 21.49
CA HIS A 88 -37.46 -28.70 21.06
C HIS A 88 -36.32 -27.74 21.30
N GLU A 89 -35.14 -28.28 21.59
CA GLU A 89 -33.93 -27.49 21.69
C GLU A 89 -33.59 -26.90 20.32
N ASN A 90 -33.29 -25.61 20.30
CA ASN A 90 -32.89 -24.88 19.10
C ASN A 90 -31.74 -23.93 19.41
N GLU A 91 -30.83 -23.77 18.47
CA GLU A 91 -29.63 -22.93 18.60
C GLU A 91 -29.52 -22.03 17.38
N SER A 92 -29.34 -20.73 17.63
CA SER A 92 -29.13 -19.73 16.58
C SER A 92 -27.96 -18.80 16.90
N TRP A 93 -27.34 -18.31 15.83
CA TRP A 93 -26.21 -17.39 15.86
C TRP A 93 -26.55 -16.19 14.98
N THR A 94 -26.54 -14.99 15.55
CA THR A 94 -26.81 -13.73 14.85
C THR A 94 -25.62 -12.78 14.97
#